data_AF-A0A965NLP8-F1
#
_entry.id   AF-A0A965NLP8-F1
#
_cell.length_a   1.000
_cell.length_b   1.000
_cell.length_c   1.000
_cell.angle_alpha   90.00
_cell.angle_beta   90.00
_cell.angle_gamma   90.00
#
_symmetry.space_group_name_H-M   'P 1'
#
loop_
_entity.id
_entity.type
_entity.pdbx_description
1 polymer ?
#
loop_
_entity_poly.entity_id
_entity_poly.type
_entity_poly.pdbx_seq_one_letter_code
_entity_poly.pdbx_strand_id
1 'polypeptide(L)'
;MNKKIMVSILFTASIIPVFGAASGGGAAGGSRSEASDSEARINRNWLPLEESQRGELIRIKRNLDEAYRKTQRDRADDLETYTAESALANLQKARRDQNAVFEKNDGLYKEKKDELAKLQHRLEQINSAIDYQLVRTRDEFLLPEDDGGTKNPYLQTDHTLEQLHRLQQNTIFEIEKSKLFSKIFSLKAFDAQQNIKRLDDLIANKIRITREAKAQREEEERRQQDERIAAEQARRRAEDANWEPFPADFVDYQHEDGAFGAGGGAAGGGGAAGDAVDAPQALTEEQEVLIATIHSLHHDVDIDFITEMVRLGYTREEIDTFIS
;
A
#
# COMPACT_ATOMS: atom_id res chain seq x y z
N MET A 1 -35.93 8.10 35.18
CA MET A 1 -35.13 6.86 35.24
C MET A 1 -34.48 6.65 33.88
N ASN A 2 -33.26 7.16 33.68
CA ASN A 2 -32.47 6.84 32.49
C ASN A 2 -31.28 5.98 32.95
N LYS A 3 -31.29 4.71 32.53
CA LYS A 3 -30.21 3.77 32.83
C LYS A 3 -29.02 4.06 31.92
N LYS A 4 -27.89 4.21 32.58
CA LYS A 4 -26.51 4.25 32.07
C LYS A 4 -26.28 3.21 30.97
N ILE A 5 -25.65 3.62 29.88
CA ILE A 5 -24.66 2.80 29.19
C ILE A 5 -23.35 3.59 29.20
N MET A 6 -22.40 3.04 29.94
CA MET A 6 -21.05 3.53 30.17
C MET A 6 -20.14 2.39 29.70
N VAL A 7 -19.52 2.53 28.53
CA VAL A 7 -18.45 1.68 27.98
C VAL A 7 -17.66 2.59 27.03
N SER A 8 -16.59 3.26 27.48
CA SER A 8 -15.20 2.79 27.58
C SER A 8 -14.55 2.50 26.21
N ILE A 9 -13.96 3.53 25.59
CA ILE A 9 -12.81 3.39 24.68
C ILE A 9 -11.78 4.45 25.11
N LEU A 10 -11.00 4.09 26.12
CA LEU A 10 -9.67 4.60 26.38
C LEU A 10 -8.74 3.47 25.94
N PHE A 11 -8.05 3.61 24.80
CA PHE A 11 -6.77 2.95 24.50
C PHE A 11 -6.23 3.54 23.19
N THR A 12 -4.90 3.76 23.15
CA THR A 12 -4.05 4.14 22.00
C THR A 12 -3.76 5.62 21.74
N ALA A 13 -3.17 6.32 22.73
CA ALA A 13 -2.33 7.51 22.50
C ALA A 13 -1.04 7.48 23.35
N SER A 14 -0.39 6.32 23.50
CA SER A 14 0.80 6.18 24.36
C SER A 14 1.76 5.04 23.98
N ILE A 15 2.03 4.84 22.68
CA ILE A 15 3.23 4.09 22.27
C ILE A 15 3.96 4.94 21.23
N ILE A 16 4.76 5.87 21.74
CA ILE A 16 5.99 6.31 21.08
C ILE A 16 6.99 5.19 21.40
N PRO A 17 7.43 4.35 20.45
CA PRO A 17 8.70 3.67 20.63
C PRO A 17 9.78 4.74 20.46
N VAL A 18 10.33 5.17 21.59
CA VAL A 18 11.63 5.83 21.69
C VAL A 18 12.67 4.85 21.14
N PHE A 19 12.92 4.93 19.83
CA PHE A 19 14.15 4.47 19.18
C PHE A 19 14.50 5.41 18.02
N GLY A 20 14.48 6.71 18.31
CA GLY A 20 15.13 7.76 17.53
C GLY A 20 16.27 8.37 18.35
N ALA A 21 17.22 7.56 18.80
CA ALA A 21 18.52 7.96 19.35
C ALA A 21 19.38 6.73 19.69
N ALA A 22 19.92 6.05 18.66
CA ALA A 22 21.19 5.31 18.67
C ALA A 22 21.29 4.37 17.45
N SER A 23 21.48 4.93 16.25
CA SER A 23 22.04 4.15 15.12
C SER A 23 22.81 5.03 14.15
N GLY A 24 23.88 5.66 14.62
CA GLY A 24 25.16 5.61 13.91
C GLY A 24 26.01 4.63 14.69
N GLY A 25 26.26 3.42 14.22
CA GLY A 25 27.20 3.18 13.13
C GLY A 25 28.47 2.58 13.74
N GLY A 26 28.35 1.37 14.30
CA GLY A 26 29.47 0.58 14.81
C GLY A 26 29.69 -0.60 13.88
N ALA A 27 30.82 -0.58 13.19
CA ALA A 27 31.34 -1.58 12.27
C ALA A 27 31.07 -3.05 12.65
N ALA A 28 30.48 -3.80 11.71
CA ALA A 28 30.72 -5.24 11.63
C ALA A 28 32.04 -5.47 10.90
N GLY A 29 33.13 -5.40 11.66
CA GLY A 29 34.47 -5.80 11.28
C GLY A 29 35.18 -6.32 12.51
N GLY A 30 34.78 -7.50 12.99
CA GLY A 30 35.26 -8.07 14.24
C GLY A 30 35.02 -9.58 14.30
N SER A 31 36.08 -10.31 13.96
CA SER A 31 36.36 -11.72 14.23
C SER A 31 35.44 -12.44 15.24
N ARG A 32 34.91 -13.59 14.82
CA ARG A 32 34.20 -14.63 15.62
C ARG A 32 34.98 -15.16 16.84
N SER A 33 36.15 -14.63 17.17
CA SER A 33 37.00 -15.02 18.30
C SER A 33 36.89 -14.13 19.55
N GLU A 34 36.23 -12.97 19.50
CA GLU A 34 36.15 -12.03 20.64
C GLU A 34 34.85 -12.10 21.47
N ALA A 35 33.88 -12.91 21.05
CA ALA A 35 32.68 -13.20 21.85
C ALA A 35 32.99 -14.07 23.08
N SER A 36 34.12 -14.80 23.07
CA SER A 36 34.55 -15.66 24.18
C SER A 36 35.26 -14.90 25.31
N ASP A 37 35.82 -13.71 25.05
CA ASP A 37 36.58 -12.94 26.05
C ASP A 37 35.76 -11.81 26.70
N SER A 38 34.68 -11.38 26.03
CA SER A 38 33.69 -10.44 26.58
C SER A 38 32.76 -11.12 27.61
N GLU A 39 32.44 -12.41 27.45
CA GLU A 39 31.75 -13.22 28.46
C GLU A 39 32.58 -13.40 29.75
N ALA A 40 33.91 -13.48 29.63
CA ALA A 40 34.81 -13.64 30.77
C ALA A 40 34.99 -12.34 31.59
N ARG A 41 34.86 -11.16 30.95
CA ARG A 41 35.01 -9.85 31.61
C ARG A 41 33.74 -9.36 32.29
N ILE A 42 32.55 -9.70 31.78
CA ILE A 42 31.27 -9.34 32.42
C ILE A 42 31.09 -10.08 33.76
N ASN A 43 31.75 -11.23 33.96
CA ASN A 43 31.62 -12.03 35.18
C ASN A 43 32.48 -11.55 36.37
N ARG A 44 33.37 -10.55 36.21
CA ARG A 44 34.29 -10.10 37.29
C ARG A 44 33.92 -8.80 37.99
N ASN A 45 32.94 -8.04 37.50
CA ASN A 45 32.57 -6.74 38.09
C ASN A 45 31.21 -6.73 38.81
N TRP A 46 30.61 -7.89 39.04
CA TRP A 46 29.43 -7.97 39.90
C TRP A 46 29.93 -8.11 41.34
N LEU A 47 29.52 -7.15 42.18
CA LEU A 47 29.62 -7.21 43.65
C LEU A 47 29.29 -8.62 44.19
N PRO A 48 29.72 -9.00 45.41
CA PRO A 48 29.37 -10.28 45.99
C PRO A 48 27.87 -10.30 46.30
N LEU A 49 27.07 -10.57 45.28
CA LEU A 49 25.65 -10.86 45.42
C LEU A 49 25.53 -12.13 46.23
N GLU A 50 24.68 -12.10 47.24
CA GLU A 50 24.33 -13.28 48.01
C GLU A 50 23.77 -14.37 47.09
N GLU A 51 23.95 -15.63 47.47
CA GLU A 51 23.57 -16.80 46.66
C GLU A 51 22.07 -16.80 46.29
N SER A 52 21.25 -16.17 47.14
CA SER A 52 19.83 -15.87 46.91
C SER A 52 19.59 -15.00 45.67
N GLN A 53 20.38 -13.93 45.48
CA GLN A 53 20.27 -12.98 44.37
C GLN A 53 20.80 -13.56 43.06
N ARG A 54 21.80 -14.46 43.11
CA ARG A 54 22.26 -15.20 41.92
C ARG A 54 21.21 -16.15 41.39
N GLY A 55 20.53 -16.88 42.28
CA GLY A 55 19.44 -17.79 41.90
C GLY A 55 18.23 -17.06 41.29
N GLU A 56 18.03 -15.80 41.65
CA GLU A 56 16.98 -14.93 41.10
C GLU A 56 17.36 -14.35 39.73
N LEU A 57 18.60 -13.89 39.57
CA LEU A 57 19.13 -13.44 38.27
C LEU A 57 19.10 -14.54 37.20
N ILE A 58 19.45 -15.78 37.57
CA ILE A 58 19.38 -16.92 36.65
C ILE A 58 17.93 -17.18 36.20
N ARG A 59 16.96 -17.05 37.11
CA ARG A 59 15.53 -17.19 36.78
C ARG A 59 15.04 -16.06 35.88
N ILE A 60 15.43 -14.81 36.17
CA ILE A 60 15.09 -13.65 35.34
C ILE A 60 15.66 -13.79 33.93
N LYS A 61 16.92 -14.22 33.79
CA LYS A 61 17.54 -14.47 32.48
C LYS A 61 16.79 -15.55 31.70
N ARG A 62 16.45 -16.68 32.33
CA ARG A 62 15.67 -17.74 31.67
C ARG A 62 14.30 -17.26 31.21
N ASN A 63 13.59 -16.49 32.05
CA ASN A 63 12.29 -15.94 31.68
C ASN A 63 12.40 -14.92 30.52
N LEU A 64 13.47 -14.11 30.50
CA LEU A 64 13.75 -13.19 29.39
C LEU A 64 14.08 -13.94 28.11
N ASP A 65 14.90 -14.99 28.18
CA ASP A 65 15.25 -15.83 27.04
C ASP A 65 14.02 -16.58 26.49
N GLU A 66 13.12 -17.05 27.36
CA GLU A 66 11.85 -17.68 26.98
C GLU A 66 10.87 -16.68 26.36
N ALA A 67 10.73 -15.49 26.94
CA ALA A 67 9.90 -14.42 26.38
C ALA A 67 10.43 -13.96 25.01
N TYR A 68 11.75 -13.84 24.86
CA TYR A 68 12.39 -13.48 23.60
C TYR A 68 12.17 -14.54 22.52
N ARG A 69 12.36 -15.83 22.85
CA ARG A 69 12.09 -16.95 21.93
C ARG A 69 10.63 -17.08 21.54
N LYS A 70 9.71 -16.78 22.46
CA LYS A 70 8.28 -16.75 22.18
C LYS A 70 7.94 -15.61 21.22
N THR A 71 8.43 -14.40 21.49
CA THR A 71 8.22 -13.22 20.61
C THR A 71 8.79 -13.43 19.20
N GLN A 72 9.95 -14.08 19.07
CA GLN A 72 10.54 -14.44 17.77
C GLN A 72 9.67 -15.44 17.00
N ARG A 73 9.10 -16.45 17.69
CA ARG A 73 8.17 -17.41 17.09
C ARG A 73 6.85 -16.76 16.69
N ASP A 74 6.23 -16.00 17.59
CA ASP A 74 4.98 -15.29 17.33
C ASP A 74 5.13 -14.33 16.12
N ARG A 75 6.27 -13.64 16.00
CA ARG A 75 6.58 -12.82 14.81
C ARG A 75 6.79 -13.62 13.53
N ALA A 76 7.39 -14.81 13.61
CA ALA A 76 7.59 -15.67 12.46
C ALA A 76 6.25 -16.24 11.96
N ASP A 77 5.38 -16.66 12.88
CA ASP A 77 4.03 -17.16 12.59
C ASP A 77 3.13 -16.03 12.04
N ASP A 78 3.26 -14.80 12.55
CA ASP A 78 2.59 -13.61 12.02
C ASP A 78 3.10 -13.22 10.61
N LEU A 79 4.40 -13.39 10.34
CA LEU A 79 4.99 -13.18 9.01
C LEU A 79 4.58 -14.26 8.01
N GLU A 80 4.37 -15.50 8.46
CA GLU A 80 3.89 -16.61 7.62
C GLU A 80 2.40 -16.47 7.26
N THR A 81 1.58 -15.91 8.15
CA THR A 81 0.17 -15.61 7.87
C THR A 81 -0.01 -14.38 6.97
N TYR A 82 0.89 -13.38 7.07
CA TYR A 82 1.00 -12.24 6.15
C TYR A 82 1.95 -12.51 4.97
N THR A 83 1.84 -13.67 4.32
CA THR A 83 2.54 -13.91 3.07
C THR A 83 2.13 -12.91 1.98
N ALA A 84 3.05 -12.59 1.08
CA ALA A 84 2.75 -11.76 -0.09
C ALA A 84 1.58 -12.33 -0.93
N GLU A 85 1.36 -13.64 -0.85
CA GLU A 85 0.26 -14.36 -1.49
C GLU A 85 -1.10 -14.08 -0.84
N SER A 86 -1.19 -14.03 0.49
CA SER A 86 -2.44 -13.67 1.19
C SER A 86 -2.81 -12.20 0.96
N ALA A 87 -1.81 -11.31 0.95
CA ALA A 87 -2.00 -9.91 0.58
C ALA A 87 -2.46 -9.74 -0.87
N LEU A 88 -1.89 -10.50 -1.81
CA LEU A 88 -2.29 -10.50 -3.22
C LEU A 88 -3.73 -11.03 -3.39
N ALA A 89 -4.09 -12.11 -2.70
CA ALA A 89 -5.44 -12.66 -2.74
C ALA A 89 -6.49 -11.67 -2.19
N ASN A 90 -6.16 -10.96 -1.11
CA ASN A 90 -7.01 -9.91 -0.54
C ASN A 90 -7.19 -8.72 -1.50
N LEU A 91 -6.11 -8.25 -2.14
CA LEU A 91 -6.17 -7.20 -3.15
C LEU A 91 -7.02 -7.62 -4.37
N GLN A 92 -6.84 -8.86 -4.85
CA GLN A 92 -7.65 -9.39 -5.95
C GLN A 92 -9.12 -9.51 -5.59
N LYS A 93 -9.43 -9.93 -4.36
CA LYS A 93 -10.81 -9.97 -3.85
C LYS A 93 -11.41 -8.56 -3.79
N ALA A 94 -10.69 -7.60 -3.21
CA ALA A 94 -11.13 -6.20 -3.15
C ALA A 94 -11.40 -5.62 -4.55
N ARG A 95 -10.57 -5.95 -5.55
CA ARG A 95 -10.80 -5.58 -6.95
C ARG A 95 -12.11 -6.15 -7.49
N ARG A 96 -12.39 -7.44 -7.27
CA ARG A 96 -13.65 -8.07 -7.73
C ARG A 96 -14.86 -7.41 -7.08
N ASP A 97 -14.78 -7.11 -5.79
CA ASP A 97 -15.86 -6.46 -5.05
C ASP A 97 -16.11 -5.04 -5.58
N GLN A 98 -15.05 -4.26 -5.88
CA GLN A 98 -15.17 -2.94 -6.51
C GLN A 98 -15.75 -2.99 -7.93
N ASN A 99 -15.36 -3.99 -8.74
CA ASN A 99 -15.94 -4.20 -10.08
C ASN A 99 -17.44 -4.50 -10.00
N ALA A 100 -17.87 -5.35 -9.07
CA ALA A 100 -19.28 -5.66 -8.88
C ALA A 100 -20.09 -4.42 -8.47
N VAL A 101 -19.52 -3.55 -7.62
CA VAL A 101 -20.14 -2.28 -7.24
C VAL A 101 -20.23 -1.33 -8.44
N PHE A 102 -19.17 -1.24 -9.25
CA PHE A 102 -19.13 -0.43 -10.46
C PHE A 102 -20.22 -0.87 -11.46
N GLU A 103 -20.28 -2.16 -11.80
CA GLU A 103 -21.27 -2.71 -12.74
C GLU A 103 -22.70 -2.45 -12.27
N LYS A 104 -22.97 -2.62 -10.97
CA LYS A 104 -24.28 -2.32 -10.38
C LYS A 104 -24.64 -0.83 -10.53
N ASN A 105 -23.70 0.07 -10.25
CA ASN A 105 -23.95 1.51 -10.34
C ASN A 105 -24.11 1.98 -11.79
N ASP A 106 -23.36 1.40 -12.74
CA ASP A 106 -23.52 1.66 -14.17
C ASP A 106 -24.89 1.18 -14.68
N GLY A 107 -25.33 0.00 -14.24
CA GLY A 107 -26.69 -0.50 -14.51
C GLY A 107 -27.78 0.46 -14.00
N LEU A 108 -27.68 0.88 -12.73
CA LEU A 108 -28.62 1.84 -12.14
C LEU A 108 -28.60 3.20 -12.85
N TYR A 109 -27.43 3.66 -13.29
CA TYR A 109 -27.31 4.89 -14.08
C TYR A 109 -28.08 4.78 -15.41
N LYS A 110 -27.93 3.67 -16.14
CA LYS A 110 -28.64 3.41 -17.39
C LYS A 110 -30.15 3.35 -17.18
N GLU A 111 -30.61 2.62 -16.16
CA GLU A 111 -32.04 2.54 -15.82
C GLU A 111 -32.63 3.92 -15.51
N LYS A 112 -31.92 4.77 -14.75
CA LYS A 112 -32.38 6.12 -14.42
C LYS A 112 -32.38 7.05 -15.63
N LYS A 113 -31.44 6.88 -16.55
CA LYS A 113 -31.41 7.60 -17.82
C LYS A 113 -32.62 7.24 -18.69
N ASP A 114 -32.99 5.96 -18.75
CA ASP A 114 -34.17 5.52 -19.49
C ASP A 114 -35.48 5.98 -18.84
N GLU A 115 -35.55 5.96 -17.50
CA GLU A 115 -36.67 6.52 -16.74
C GLU A 115 -36.83 8.03 -17.00
N LEU A 116 -35.72 8.77 -17.03
CA LEU A 116 -35.71 10.19 -17.36
C LEU A 116 -36.29 10.45 -18.76
N ALA A 117 -35.91 9.66 -19.76
CA ALA A 117 -36.42 9.80 -21.12
C ALA A 117 -37.94 9.56 -21.19
N LYS A 118 -38.45 8.55 -20.46
CA LYS A 118 -39.89 8.28 -20.36
C LYS A 118 -40.65 9.44 -19.70
N LEU A 119 -40.10 10.02 -18.64
CA LEU A 119 -40.70 11.16 -17.95
C LEU A 119 -40.71 12.42 -18.83
N GLN A 120 -39.66 12.66 -19.61
CA GLN A 120 -39.60 13.77 -20.57
C GLN A 120 -40.66 13.63 -21.66
N HIS A 121 -40.79 12.44 -22.24
CA HIS A 121 -41.84 12.16 -23.22
C HIS A 121 -43.25 12.34 -22.61
N ARG A 122 -43.47 11.88 -21.37
CA ARG A 122 -44.73 12.10 -20.66
C ARG A 122 -45.03 13.58 -20.45
N LEU A 123 -44.02 14.38 -20.09
CA LEU A 123 -44.18 15.84 -19.94
C LEU A 123 -44.57 16.49 -21.26
N GLU A 124 -43.98 16.07 -22.38
CA GLU A 124 -44.33 16.55 -23.71
C GLU A 124 -45.79 16.25 -24.07
N GLN A 125 -46.27 15.03 -23.79
CA GLN A 125 -47.68 14.66 -23.97
C GLN A 125 -48.63 15.53 -23.14
N ILE A 126 -48.26 15.82 -21.88
CA ILE A 126 -49.06 16.69 -21.00
C ILE A 126 -49.11 18.11 -21.56
N ASN A 127 -47.98 18.66 -22.02
CA ASN A 127 -47.94 19.98 -22.63
C ASN A 127 -48.83 20.06 -23.87
N SER A 128 -48.75 19.06 -24.77
CA SER A 128 -49.64 19.00 -25.94
C SER A 128 -51.12 18.91 -25.55
N ALA A 129 -51.47 18.20 -24.47
CA ALA A 129 -52.83 18.13 -23.97
C ALA A 129 -53.32 19.48 -23.39
N ILE A 130 -52.44 20.20 -22.69
CA ILE A 130 -52.72 21.56 -22.19
C ILE A 130 -52.95 22.50 -23.38
N ASP A 131 -52.06 22.48 -24.38
CA ASP A 131 -52.17 23.32 -25.57
C ASP A 131 -53.48 23.07 -26.32
N TYR A 132 -53.84 21.79 -26.52
CA TYR A 132 -55.12 21.41 -27.11
C TYR A 132 -56.30 21.95 -26.30
N GLN A 133 -56.27 21.80 -24.98
CA GLN A 133 -57.36 22.25 -24.12
C GLN A 133 -57.49 23.77 -24.11
N LEU A 134 -56.39 24.53 -24.17
CA LEU A 134 -56.35 25.99 -24.28
C LEU A 134 -56.91 26.49 -25.62
N VAL A 135 -56.55 25.82 -26.73
CA VAL A 135 -57.10 26.16 -28.06
C VAL A 135 -58.59 25.86 -28.09
N ARG A 136 -59.01 24.72 -27.56
CA ARG A 136 -60.43 24.34 -27.49
C ARG A 136 -61.25 25.32 -26.66
N THR A 137 -60.81 25.72 -25.47
CA THR A 137 -61.52 26.74 -24.67
C THR A 137 -61.57 28.09 -25.36
N ARG A 138 -60.52 28.45 -26.11
CA ARG A 138 -60.53 29.66 -26.93
C ARG A 138 -61.55 29.60 -28.07
N ASP A 139 -61.66 28.47 -28.76
CA ASP A 139 -62.63 28.30 -29.86
C ASP A 139 -64.07 28.25 -29.33
N GLU A 140 -64.29 27.64 -28.16
CA GLU A 140 -65.58 27.65 -27.45
C GLU A 140 -66.01 29.07 -27.04
N PHE A 141 -65.06 29.99 -26.76
CA PHE A 141 -65.33 31.40 -26.45
C PHE A 141 -65.76 32.23 -27.69
N LEU A 142 -65.39 31.79 -28.89
CA LEU A 142 -65.71 32.50 -30.14
C LEU A 142 -67.07 32.10 -30.73
N LEU A 143 -67.72 31.08 -30.18
CA LEU A 143 -69.09 30.72 -30.56
C LEU A 143 -70.07 31.70 -29.90
N PRO A 144 -71.01 32.30 -30.66
CA PRO A 144 -72.02 33.18 -30.09
C PRO A 144 -72.84 32.41 -29.05
N GLU A 145 -73.12 33.04 -27.90
CA GLU A 145 -73.99 32.48 -26.86
C GLU A 145 -75.36 32.13 -27.48
N ASP A 146 -75.65 30.85 -27.68
CA ASP A 146 -77.02 30.40 -27.93
C ASP A 146 -77.72 30.34 -26.55
N ASP A 147 -78.73 31.19 -26.38
CA ASP A 147 -79.49 31.55 -25.16
C ASP A 147 -80.26 30.40 -24.45
N GLY A 148 -79.69 29.19 -24.37
CA GLY A 148 -80.38 27.96 -24.01
C GLY A 148 -79.90 27.28 -22.71
N GLY A 149 -79.72 27.99 -21.60
CA GLY A 149 -79.76 27.45 -20.22
C GLY A 149 -78.93 26.20 -19.86
N THR A 150 -77.92 25.83 -20.65
CA THR A 150 -77.11 24.63 -20.45
C THR A 150 -75.89 24.96 -19.59
N LYS A 151 -75.58 24.05 -18.66
CA LYS A 151 -74.54 24.19 -17.63
C LYS A 151 -73.26 24.79 -18.21
N ASN A 152 -72.79 25.87 -17.58
CA ASN A 152 -71.61 26.63 -18.00
C ASN A 152 -70.41 25.69 -18.28
N PRO A 153 -70.01 25.45 -19.54
CA PRO A 153 -68.90 24.55 -19.88
C PRO A 153 -67.59 24.96 -19.21
N TYR A 154 -67.45 26.26 -18.92
CA TYR A 154 -66.25 26.90 -18.36
C TYR A 154 -65.78 26.31 -17.03
N LEU A 155 -66.71 25.91 -16.15
CA LEU A 155 -66.37 25.33 -14.84
C LEU A 155 -65.72 23.93 -14.97
N GLN A 156 -66.04 23.18 -16.03
CA GLN A 156 -65.43 21.87 -16.27
C GLN A 156 -64.07 21.98 -16.96
N THR A 157 -63.92 22.93 -17.88
CA THR A 157 -62.64 23.18 -18.56
C THR A 157 -61.57 23.71 -17.60
N ASP A 158 -61.92 24.59 -16.67
CA ASP A 158 -60.98 25.12 -15.67
C ASP A 158 -60.45 24.03 -14.73
N HIS A 159 -61.34 23.15 -14.26
CA HIS A 159 -60.96 22.01 -13.42
C HIS A 159 -60.06 21.01 -14.18
N THR A 160 -60.30 20.81 -15.47
CA THR A 160 -59.49 19.91 -16.30
C THR A 160 -58.09 20.50 -16.54
N LEU A 161 -58.00 21.81 -16.77
CA LEU A 161 -56.72 22.51 -16.96
C LEU A 161 -55.90 22.54 -15.66
N GLU A 162 -56.55 22.73 -14.51
CA GLU A 162 -55.90 22.66 -13.20
C GLU A 162 -55.36 21.24 -12.92
N GLN A 163 -56.12 20.20 -13.26
CA GLN A 163 -55.66 18.81 -13.18
C GLN A 163 -54.43 18.55 -14.06
N LEU A 164 -54.42 19.05 -15.30
CA LEU A 164 -53.29 18.92 -16.21
C LEU A 164 -52.05 19.69 -15.71
N HIS A 165 -52.21 20.89 -15.17
CA HIS A 165 -51.11 21.64 -14.57
C HIS A 165 -50.53 20.95 -13.33
N ARG A 166 -51.37 20.39 -12.44
CA ARG A 166 -50.88 19.58 -11.31
C ARG A 166 -50.08 18.37 -11.79
N LEU A 167 -50.55 17.70 -12.84
CA LEU A 167 -49.84 16.57 -13.44
C LEU A 167 -48.50 17.00 -14.07
N GLN A 168 -48.48 18.15 -14.74
CA GLN A 168 -47.27 18.76 -15.30
C GLN A 168 -46.24 19.06 -14.19
N GLN A 169 -46.65 19.71 -13.10
CA GLN A 169 -45.78 20.04 -11.96
C GLN A 169 -45.21 18.78 -11.31
N ASN A 170 -46.04 17.75 -11.09
CA ASN A 170 -45.58 16.48 -10.54
C ASN A 170 -44.58 15.78 -11.48
N THR A 171 -44.82 15.80 -12.79
CA THR A 171 -43.92 15.19 -13.78
C THR A 171 -42.58 15.93 -13.83
N ILE A 172 -42.59 17.27 -13.77
CA ILE A 172 -41.36 18.08 -13.68
C ILE A 172 -40.58 17.72 -12.41
N PHE A 173 -41.25 17.57 -11.27
CA PHE A 173 -40.60 17.18 -10.03
C PHE A 173 -39.96 15.78 -10.13
N GLU A 174 -40.65 14.80 -10.71
CA GLU A 174 -40.11 13.46 -10.95
C GLU A 174 -38.89 13.49 -11.89
N ILE A 175 -38.90 14.34 -12.91
CA ILE A 175 -37.76 14.55 -13.81
C ILE A 175 -36.55 15.07 -13.03
N GLU A 176 -36.72 16.12 -12.22
CA GLU A 176 -35.61 16.69 -11.44
C GLU A 176 -35.04 15.68 -10.43
N LYS A 177 -35.92 14.90 -9.79
CA LYS A 177 -35.52 13.80 -8.91
C LYS A 177 -34.71 12.74 -9.67
N SER A 178 -35.15 12.35 -10.87
CA SER A 178 -34.45 11.35 -11.69
C SER A 178 -33.08 11.85 -12.17
N LYS A 179 -32.97 13.13 -12.57
CA LYS A 179 -31.68 13.78 -12.91
C LYS A 179 -30.70 13.73 -11.75
N LEU A 180 -31.16 14.04 -10.54
CA LEU A 180 -30.34 13.99 -9.34
C LEU A 180 -29.80 12.58 -9.09
N PHE A 181 -30.65 11.55 -9.19
CA PHE A 181 -30.20 10.16 -9.04
C PHE A 181 -29.20 9.75 -10.10
N SER A 182 -29.44 10.09 -11.37
CA SER A 182 -28.51 9.80 -12.46
C SER A 182 -27.12 10.40 -12.17
N LYS A 183 -27.06 11.64 -11.69
CA LYS A 183 -25.79 12.29 -11.31
C LYS A 183 -25.10 11.61 -10.13
N ILE A 184 -25.86 11.17 -9.11
CA ILE A 184 -25.31 10.45 -7.96
C ILE A 184 -24.71 9.12 -8.40
N PHE A 185 -25.42 8.35 -9.24
CA PHE A 185 -24.92 7.06 -9.73
C PHE A 185 -23.72 7.22 -10.65
N SER A 186 -23.69 8.24 -11.51
CA SER A 186 -22.52 8.52 -12.34
C SER A 186 -21.28 8.86 -11.52
N LEU A 187 -21.44 9.65 -10.45
CA LEU A 187 -20.32 9.99 -9.55
C LEU A 187 -19.80 8.74 -8.83
N LYS A 188 -20.69 7.90 -8.29
CA LYS A 188 -20.30 6.64 -7.63
C LYS A 188 -19.62 5.66 -8.58
N ALA A 189 -20.06 5.60 -9.84
CA ALA A 189 -19.41 4.79 -10.87
C ALA A 189 -18.00 5.32 -11.17
N PHE A 190 -17.83 6.64 -11.27
CA PHE A 190 -16.51 7.27 -11.45
C PHE A 190 -15.56 6.96 -10.28
N ASP A 191 -16.03 7.10 -9.03
CA ASP A 191 -15.21 6.80 -7.85
C ASP A 191 -14.77 5.34 -7.81
N ALA A 192 -15.70 4.42 -8.10
CA ALA A 192 -15.39 2.99 -8.17
C ALA A 192 -14.34 2.70 -9.27
N GLN A 193 -14.42 3.36 -10.43
CA GLN A 193 -13.44 3.22 -11.51
C GLN A 193 -12.04 3.69 -11.09
N GLN A 194 -11.92 4.82 -10.38
CA GLN A 194 -10.63 5.29 -9.87
C GLN A 194 -10.04 4.32 -8.84
N ASN A 195 -10.87 3.78 -7.95
CA ASN A 195 -10.42 2.78 -6.97
C ASN A 195 -9.96 1.48 -7.63
N ILE A 196 -10.64 1.01 -8.68
CA ILE A 196 -10.21 -0.15 -9.46
C ILE A 196 -8.84 0.10 -10.07
N LYS A 197 -8.62 1.28 -10.66
CA LYS A 197 -7.33 1.66 -11.25
C LYS A 197 -6.21 1.65 -10.20
N ARG A 198 -6.44 2.25 -9.03
CA ARG A 198 -5.48 2.23 -7.91
C ARG A 198 -5.15 0.81 -7.46
N LEU A 199 -6.16 -0.07 -7.35
CA LEU A 199 -5.94 -1.47 -7.00
C LEU A 199 -5.13 -2.22 -8.06
N ASP A 200 -5.35 -1.93 -9.35
CA ASP A 200 -4.56 -2.49 -10.45
C ASP A 200 -3.10 -2.08 -10.40
N ASP A 201 -2.83 -0.79 -10.13
CA ASP A 201 -1.48 -0.27 -9.96
C ASP A 201 -0.78 -0.92 -8.75
N LEU A 202 -1.48 -1.10 -7.63
CA LEU A 202 -0.96 -1.78 -6.44
C LEU A 202 -0.65 -3.26 -6.69
N ILE A 203 -1.53 -3.99 -7.39
CA ILE A 203 -1.31 -5.39 -7.77
C ILE A 203 -0.09 -5.49 -8.70
N ALA A 204 0.02 -4.61 -9.69
CA ALA A 204 1.15 -4.60 -10.62
C ALA A 204 2.48 -4.34 -9.88
N ASN A 205 2.51 -3.37 -8.97
CA ASN A 205 3.69 -3.08 -8.16
C ASN A 205 4.06 -4.26 -7.25
N LYS A 206 3.09 -4.90 -6.60
CA LYS A 206 3.35 -6.07 -5.74
C LYS A 206 3.90 -7.26 -6.53
N ILE A 207 3.37 -7.52 -7.72
CA ILE A 207 3.91 -8.56 -8.63
C ILE A 207 5.34 -8.24 -9.02
N ARG A 208 5.63 -6.98 -9.36
CA ARG A 208 6.99 -6.53 -9.70
C ARG A 208 7.97 -6.77 -8.55
N ILE A 209 7.65 -6.28 -7.36
CA ILE A 209 8.48 -6.46 -6.14
C ILE A 209 8.71 -7.95 -5.86
N THR A 210 7.68 -8.79 -6.02
CA THR A 210 7.79 -10.24 -5.79
C THR A 210 8.73 -10.91 -6.80
N ARG A 211 8.69 -10.48 -8.07
CA ARG A 211 9.61 -10.98 -9.11
C ARG A 211 11.05 -10.52 -8.87
N GLU A 212 11.24 -9.25 -8.51
CA GLU A 212 12.56 -8.70 -8.17
C GLU A 212 13.16 -9.42 -6.97
N ALA A 213 12.39 -9.61 -5.89
CA ALA A 213 12.83 -10.36 -4.72
C ALA A 213 13.16 -11.83 -5.05
N LYS A 214 12.40 -12.46 -5.95
CA LYS A 214 12.70 -13.82 -6.42
C LYS A 214 14.00 -13.85 -7.22
N ALA A 215 14.22 -12.91 -8.14
CA ALA A 215 15.44 -12.82 -8.92
C ALA A 215 16.67 -12.59 -8.03
N GLN A 216 16.56 -11.74 -7.00
CA GLN A 216 17.63 -11.53 -6.02
C GLN A 216 17.96 -12.80 -5.24
N ARG A 217 16.94 -13.56 -4.80
CA ARG A 217 17.16 -14.86 -4.13
C ARG A 217 17.83 -15.87 -5.04
N GLU A 218 17.38 -15.99 -6.29
CA GLU A 218 18.00 -16.88 -7.28
C GLU A 218 19.45 -16.47 -7.59
N GLU A 219 19.75 -15.17 -7.63
CA GLU A 219 21.12 -14.67 -7.80
C GLU A 219 22.00 -14.96 -6.58
N GLU A 220 21.48 -14.77 -5.37
CA GLU A 220 22.20 -15.05 -4.13
C GLU A 220 22.45 -16.55 -3.93
N GLU A 221 21.49 -17.40 -4.29
CA GLU A 221 21.66 -18.85 -4.32
C GLU A 221 22.76 -19.27 -5.31
N ARG A 222 22.81 -18.65 -6.50
CA ARG A 222 23.89 -18.88 -7.48
C ARG A 222 25.25 -18.46 -6.95
N ARG A 223 25.36 -17.27 -6.35
CA ARG A 223 26.62 -16.78 -5.75
C ARG A 223 27.12 -17.73 -4.66
N GLN A 224 26.23 -18.18 -3.76
CA GLN A 224 26.58 -19.15 -2.72
C GLN A 224 27.01 -20.50 -3.30
N GLN A 225 26.41 -20.94 -4.41
CA GLN A 225 26.80 -22.16 -5.10
C GLN A 225 28.19 -22.04 -5.74
N ASP A 226 28.48 -20.91 -6.40
CA ASP A 226 29.78 -20.63 -7.00
C ASP A 226 30.88 -20.54 -5.93
N GLU A 227 30.61 -19.90 -4.79
CA GLU A 227 31.52 -19.85 -3.64
C GLU A 227 31.83 -21.24 -3.08
N ARG A 228 30.83 -22.13 -2.99
CA ARG A 228 31.03 -23.52 -2.56
C ARG A 228 31.94 -24.29 -3.52
N ILE A 229 31.72 -24.14 -4.83
CA ILE A 229 32.56 -24.77 -5.86
C ILE A 229 33.99 -24.24 -5.78
N ALA A 230 34.18 -22.93 -5.63
CA ALA A 230 35.49 -22.31 -5.50
C ALA A 230 36.23 -22.76 -4.24
N ALA A 231 35.53 -22.82 -3.10
CA ALA A 231 36.08 -23.31 -1.84
C ALA A 231 36.48 -24.80 -1.92
N GLU A 232 35.68 -25.63 -2.58
CA GLU A 232 35.98 -27.04 -2.79
C GLU A 232 37.17 -27.25 -3.74
N GLN A 233 37.24 -26.49 -4.84
CA GLN A 233 38.41 -26.49 -5.72
C GLN A 233 39.69 -26.04 -5.00
N ALA A 234 39.60 -25.02 -4.14
CA ALA A 234 40.72 -24.56 -3.33
C ALA A 234 41.19 -25.64 -2.34
N ARG A 235 40.24 -26.37 -1.72
CA ARG A 235 40.56 -27.54 -0.89
C ARG A 235 41.29 -28.62 -1.67
N ARG A 236 40.79 -29.00 -2.85
CA ARG A 236 41.45 -30.01 -3.70
C ARG A 236 42.87 -29.59 -4.08
N ARG A 237 43.09 -28.33 -4.45
CA ARG A 237 44.44 -27.81 -4.72
C ARG A 237 45.34 -27.83 -3.49
N ALA A 238 44.81 -27.59 -2.29
CA ALA A 238 45.57 -27.67 -1.04
C ALA A 238 45.89 -29.12 -0.64
N GLU A 239 44.98 -30.05 -0.91
CA GLU A 239 45.20 -31.50 -0.74
C GLU A 239 46.25 -32.02 -1.72
N ASP A 240 46.17 -31.62 -2.99
CA ASP A 240 47.18 -31.93 -4.02
C ASP A 240 48.55 -31.32 -3.69
N ALA A 241 48.59 -30.11 -3.11
CA ALA A 241 49.83 -29.46 -2.68
C ALA A 241 50.45 -30.07 -1.41
N ASN A 242 49.68 -30.83 -0.63
CA ASN A 242 50.16 -31.58 0.53
C ASN A 242 50.54 -33.04 0.20
N TRP A 243 50.51 -33.44 -1.07
CA TRP A 243 51.02 -34.74 -1.49
C TRP A 243 52.56 -34.67 -1.54
N GLU A 244 53.22 -35.17 -0.50
CA GLU A 244 54.67 -35.42 -0.57
C GLU A 244 54.95 -36.35 -1.75
N PRO A 245 55.88 -36.01 -2.67
CA PRO A 245 56.25 -36.92 -3.73
C PRO A 245 56.76 -38.20 -3.08
N PHE A 246 56.06 -39.31 -3.34
CA PHE A 246 56.57 -40.65 -3.00
C PHE A 246 57.99 -40.74 -3.55
N PRO A 247 58.98 -41.22 -2.77
CA PRO A 247 60.32 -41.45 -3.29
C PRO A 247 60.21 -42.46 -4.44
N ALA A 248 60.52 -41.98 -5.64
CA ALA A 248 60.54 -42.78 -6.85
C ALA A 248 61.70 -43.77 -6.79
N ASP A 249 61.47 -44.92 -6.18
CA ASP A 249 62.11 -46.13 -6.64
C ASP A 249 61.26 -46.69 -7.78
N PHE A 250 61.93 -46.98 -8.90
CA PHE A 250 61.50 -47.69 -10.11
C PHE A 250 61.24 -46.87 -11.39
N VAL A 251 62.29 -46.93 -12.23
CA VAL A 251 62.31 -47.07 -13.70
C VAL A 251 62.50 -45.80 -14.54
N ASP A 252 63.69 -45.73 -15.12
CA ASP A 252 64.10 -44.95 -16.29
C ASP A 252 63.00 -44.81 -17.34
N TYR A 253 62.61 -43.58 -17.65
CA TYR A 253 62.35 -43.18 -19.03
C TYR A 253 62.87 -41.76 -19.23
N GLN A 254 63.94 -41.68 -20.03
CA GLN A 254 64.45 -40.43 -20.59
C GLN A 254 63.33 -39.73 -21.37
N HIS A 255 63.09 -38.46 -21.05
CA HIS A 255 62.74 -37.49 -22.07
C HIS A 255 63.44 -36.18 -21.74
N GLU A 256 64.35 -35.82 -22.64
CA GLU A 256 65.02 -34.53 -22.71
C GLU A 256 64.03 -33.41 -23.07
N ASP A 257 64.51 -32.20 -22.78
CA ASP A 257 64.08 -30.90 -23.32
C ASP A 257 62.89 -30.18 -22.66
N GLY A 258 63.22 -29.04 -22.03
CA GLY A 258 62.25 -27.97 -21.81
C GLY A 258 62.47 -27.13 -20.54
N ALA A 259 63.61 -26.44 -20.44
CA ALA A 259 63.78 -25.38 -19.45
C ALA A 259 62.84 -24.20 -19.74
N PHE A 260 61.94 -23.85 -18.80
CA PHE A 260 61.48 -22.47 -18.68
C PHE A 260 60.98 -22.12 -17.26
N GLY A 261 61.81 -21.35 -16.56
CA GLY A 261 61.40 -20.15 -15.82
C GLY A 261 60.50 -20.32 -14.60
N ALA A 262 61.13 -20.53 -13.44
CA ALA A 262 60.59 -20.10 -12.16
C ALA A 262 60.64 -18.56 -12.04
N GLY A 263 59.50 -17.95 -11.71
CA GLY A 263 59.35 -16.61 -11.14
C GLY A 263 57.96 -16.55 -10.50
N GLY A 264 57.73 -16.33 -9.21
CA GLY A 264 58.51 -15.59 -8.24
C GLY A 264 58.00 -14.14 -8.16
N GLY A 265 57.00 -13.88 -7.31
CA GLY A 265 56.50 -12.54 -6.94
C GLY A 265 54.99 -12.57 -6.64
N ALA A 266 54.54 -12.65 -5.38
CA ALA A 266 54.50 -11.62 -4.34
C ALA A 266 53.50 -10.47 -4.61
N ALA A 267 52.46 -10.44 -3.76
CA ALA A 267 51.79 -9.27 -3.17
C ALA A 267 51.23 -8.13 -4.06
N GLY A 268 49.94 -7.83 -3.81
CA GLY A 268 49.24 -6.59 -4.18
C GLY A 268 47.75 -6.89 -4.29
N GLY A 269 46.88 -6.64 -3.30
CA GLY A 269 46.85 -5.47 -2.45
C GLY A 269 46.25 -4.30 -3.22
N GLY A 270 44.94 -4.36 -3.47
CA GLY A 270 44.20 -3.35 -4.22
C GLY A 270 42.73 -3.41 -3.82
N GLY A 271 42.46 -3.11 -2.55
CA GLY A 271 41.11 -2.82 -2.09
C GLY A 271 40.58 -1.65 -2.91
N ALA A 272 39.52 -1.91 -3.68
CA ALA A 272 38.68 -0.84 -4.18
C ALA A 272 38.21 -0.05 -2.95
N ALA A 273 38.48 1.24 -2.95
CA ALA A 273 37.71 2.19 -2.18
C ALA A 273 36.25 2.01 -2.60
N GLY A 274 35.52 1.19 -1.86
CA GLY A 274 34.07 1.30 -1.82
C GLY A 274 33.82 2.65 -1.21
N ASP A 275 33.36 3.59 -2.04
CA ASP A 275 32.80 4.86 -1.60
C ASP A 275 31.98 4.60 -0.34
N ALA A 276 32.33 5.31 0.73
CA ALA A 276 31.47 5.40 1.88
C ALA A 276 30.12 5.88 1.35
N VAL A 277 29.13 5.00 1.36
CA VAL A 277 27.74 5.40 1.16
C VAL A 277 27.50 6.42 2.25
N ASP A 278 27.39 7.70 1.84
CA ASP A 278 27.19 8.81 2.74
C ASP A 278 26.08 8.44 3.72
N ALA A 279 26.40 8.48 5.02
CA ALA A 279 25.37 8.43 6.04
C ALA A 279 24.33 9.51 5.68
N PRO A 280 23.02 9.22 5.74
CA PRO A 280 22.00 10.17 5.29
C PRO A 280 22.25 11.51 5.97
N GLN A 281 22.41 12.57 5.17
CA GLN A 281 22.64 13.92 5.68
C GLN A 281 21.54 14.24 6.70
N ALA A 282 21.97 14.70 7.88
CA ALA A 282 21.06 15.19 8.89
C ALA A 282 20.21 16.31 8.29
N LEU A 283 18.90 16.28 8.53
CA LEU A 283 17.99 17.31 8.07
C LEU A 283 18.39 18.66 8.67
N THR A 284 18.27 19.73 7.88
CA THR A 284 18.42 21.08 8.42
C THR A 284 17.18 21.48 9.22
N GLU A 285 17.31 22.38 10.19
CA GLU A 285 16.16 22.89 10.96
C GLU A 285 15.04 23.43 10.05
N GLU A 286 15.40 24.07 8.92
CA GLU A 286 14.45 24.56 7.93
C GLU A 286 13.67 23.42 7.24
N GLN A 287 14.34 22.30 6.94
CA GLN A 287 13.71 21.11 6.36
C GLN A 287 12.78 20.44 7.36
N GLU A 288 13.16 20.34 8.64
CA GLU A 288 12.30 19.77 9.69
C GLU A 288 11.01 20.58 9.88
N VAL A 289 11.11 21.91 9.87
CA VAL A 289 9.95 22.81 9.95
C VAL A 289 9.06 22.66 8.71
N LEU A 290 9.65 22.54 7.51
CA LEU A 290 8.91 22.31 6.27
C LEU A 290 8.15 20.98 6.30
N ILE A 291 8.80 19.89 6.73
CA ILE A 291 8.20 18.56 6.85
C ILE A 291 7.03 18.59 7.85
N ALA A 292 7.23 19.20 9.02
CA ALA A 292 6.18 19.33 10.02
C ALA A 292 5.00 20.16 9.51
N THR A 293 5.26 21.22 8.74
CA THR A 293 4.21 22.07 8.14
C THR A 293 3.38 21.28 7.12
N ILE A 294 4.02 20.55 6.21
CA ILE A 294 3.34 19.77 5.18
C ILE A 294 2.56 18.61 5.82
N HIS A 295 3.15 17.87 6.76
CA HIS A 295 2.49 16.77 7.44
C HIS A 295 1.30 17.23 8.30
N SER A 296 1.34 18.45 8.86
CA SER A 296 0.19 19.02 9.57
C SER A 296 -0.98 19.37 8.65
N LEU A 297 -0.72 19.65 7.38
CA LEU A 297 -1.74 19.92 6.35
C LEU A 297 -2.31 18.61 5.78
N HIS A 298 -1.45 17.60 5.60
CA HIS A 298 -1.76 16.31 4.98
C HIS A 298 -1.51 15.16 5.95
N HIS A 299 -2.28 15.13 7.04
CA HIS A 299 -2.15 14.15 8.14
C HIS A 299 -2.39 12.68 7.74
N ASP A 300 -2.88 12.45 6.53
CA ASP A 300 -3.11 11.15 5.90
C ASP A 300 -1.91 10.65 5.07
N VAL A 301 -0.88 11.48 4.89
CA VAL A 301 0.35 11.18 4.15
C VAL A 301 1.48 10.81 5.11
N ASP A 302 2.24 9.76 4.77
CA ASP A 302 3.37 9.30 5.57
C ASP A 302 4.46 10.38 5.69
N ILE A 303 4.89 10.66 6.92
CA ILE A 303 5.95 11.64 7.21
C ILE A 303 7.28 11.23 6.58
N ASP A 304 7.54 9.93 6.41
CA ASP A 304 8.76 9.42 5.77
C ASP A 304 8.79 9.78 4.28
N PHE A 305 7.63 9.77 3.62
CA PHE A 305 7.50 10.20 2.22
C PHE A 305 7.74 11.70 2.06
N ILE A 306 7.14 12.52 2.94
CA ILE A 306 7.36 13.98 2.95
C ILE A 306 8.84 14.30 3.23
N THR A 307 9.47 13.56 4.15
CA THR A 307 10.88 13.71 4.50
C THR A 307 11.80 13.42 3.33
N GLU A 308 11.54 12.36 2.57
CA GLU A 308 12.32 12.02 1.39
C GLU A 308 12.15 13.05 0.27
N MET A 309 10.94 13.56 0.05
CA MET A 309 10.69 14.63 -0.93
C MET A 309 11.45 15.92 -0.57
N VAL A 310 11.45 16.31 0.70
CA VAL A 310 12.21 17.48 1.17
C VAL A 310 13.72 17.26 1.06
N ARG A 311 14.22 16.05 1.32
CA ARG A 311 15.63 15.68 1.12
C ARG A 311 16.08 15.77 -0.33
N LEU A 312 15.21 15.40 -1.26
CA LEU A 312 15.46 15.50 -2.70
C LEU A 312 15.41 16.95 -3.21
N GLY A 313 15.07 17.92 -2.34
CA GLY A 313 15.06 19.34 -2.67
C GLY A 313 13.76 19.84 -3.28
N TYR A 314 12.67 19.08 -3.17
CA TYR A 314 11.35 19.55 -3.63
C TYR A 314 10.83 20.67 -2.74
N THR A 315 10.25 21.68 -3.37
CA THR A 315 9.59 22.80 -2.71
C THR A 315 8.23 22.38 -2.15
N ARG A 316 7.70 23.16 -1.21
CA ARG A 316 6.37 22.93 -0.63
C ARG A 316 5.28 22.77 -1.69
N GLU A 317 5.28 23.64 -2.70
CA GLU A 317 4.26 23.70 -3.75
C GLU A 317 4.29 22.44 -4.64
N GLU A 318 5.49 21.93 -4.92
CA GLU A 318 5.67 20.68 -5.65
C GLU A 318 5.20 19.47 -4.85
N ILE A 319 5.47 19.46 -3.53
CA ILE A 319 5.01 18.40 -2.63
C ILE A 319 3.48 18.43 -2.49
N ASP A 320 2.88 19.60 -2.32
CA ASP A 320 1.42 19.76 -2.25
C ASP A 320 0.73 19.29 -3.55
N THR A 321 1.36 19.52 -4.71
CA THR A 321 0.88 19.05 -6.02
C THR A 321 1.00 17.53 -6.16
N PHE A 322 2.02 16.91 -5.57
CA PHE A 322 2.20 15.47 -5.55
C PHE A 322 1.22 14.75 -4.62
N ILE A 323 0.83 15.41 -3.52
CA ILE A 323 -0.11 14.86 -2.53
C ILE A 323 -1.57 14.95 -3.02
N SER A 324 -1.93 16.01 -3.75
CA SER A 324 -3.29 16.27 -4.27
C SER A 324 -3.69 15.38 -5.44
#